data_AF-D0KP45-F1
#
_entry.id   AF-D0KP45-F1
#
_cell.length_a   1.000
_cell.length_b   1.000
_cell.length_c   1.000
_cell.angle_alpha   90.00
_cell.angle_beta   90.00
_cell.angle_gamma   90.00
#
_symmetry.space_group_name_H-M   'P 1'
#
loop_
_entity.id
_entity.type
_entity.pdbx_description
1 polymer ?
#
loop_
_entity_poly.entity_id
_entity_poly.type
_entity_poly.pdbx_seq_one_letter_code
_entity_poly.pdbx_strand_id
1 'polypeptide(L)'
;MINEVYNMGFNGIKFDTSVPGMIPWEIVVAYFILTPLVVYGLSRRLVKSSFTTIDFVYISIGGAFSVVWEFYVGSFIARFFPSSPFLGIGFWGRLFILLIVASLVRKPGVGAMSLTIYTLLADLFHYGFAGQPLYFIYEAFTYGLFIDAVIIATRGNLFNIRYSDSIGTSLKIKRVVLIAIEGAIIGILCAIPDPIFYLGFLNPLIHGAIVNWATIQFDVLASVPGDAIVGILGAFAGQRVARAVGH
;
A
#
# COMPACT_ATOMS: atom_id res chain seq x y z
N MET A 1 14.08 45.17 -10.88
CA MET A 1 15.03 44.47 -9.99
C MET A 1 14.22 44.02 -8.78
N ILE A 2 14.42 42.77 -8.31
CA ILE A 2 13.86 42.15 -7.09
C ILE A 2 12.44 41.55 -7.34
N ASN A 3 12.15 40.24 -7.29
CA ASN A 3 12.82 39.05 -6.77
C ASN A 3 12.58 37.86 -7.74
N GLU A 4 13.64 37.31 -8.35
CA GLU A 4 13.62 35.88 -8.67
C GLU A 4 13.68 35.15 -7.33
N VAL A 5 12.52 34.73 -6.83
CA VAL A 5 12.47 33.72 -5.76
C VAL A 5 13.15 32.50 -6.35
N TYR A 6 14.39 32.25 -5.94
CA TYR A 6 15.09 31.00 -6.19
C TYR A 6 14.14 29.87 -5.79
N ASN A 7 13.53 29.21 -6.78
CA ASN A 7 12.88 27.92 -6.58
C ASN A 7 13.98 26.93 -6.21
N MET A 8 14.32 26.89 -4.93
CA MET A 8 15.28 25.96 -4.35
C MET A 8 14.64 24.58 -4.31
N GLY A 9 14.53 23.96 -5.50
CA GLY A 9 14.06 22.60 -5.60
C GLY A 9 15.14 21.65 -5.09
N PHE A 10 14.93 20.99 -3.96
CA PHE A 10 15.83 19.93 -3.50
C PHE A 10 15.41 18.60 -4.14
N ASN A 11 16.31 17.96 -4.88
CA ASN A 11 16.07 16.62 -5.44
C ASN A 11 14.77 16.50 -6.29
N GLY A 12 14.45 17.55 -7.07
CA GLY A 12 13.25 17.62 -7.91
C GLY A 12 11.98 18.10 -7.21
N ILE A 13 12.04 18.44 -5.92
CA ILE A 13 10.88 18.88 -5.11
C ILE A 13 10.80 20.40 -5.09
N LYS A 14 9.73 20.99 -5.66
CA LYS A 14 9.51 22.46 -5.64
C LYS A 14 9.12 23.02 -4.28
N PHE A 15 8.51 22.22 -3.40
CA PHE A 15 7.97 22.64 -2.10
C PHE A 15 6.95 23.79 -2.21
N ASP A 16 6.02 23.71 -3.16
CA ASP A 16 4.95 24.71 -3.27
C ASP A 16 3.81 24.40 -2.30
N THR A 17 3.75 25.14 -1.20
CA THR A 17 2.70 24.98 -0.18
C THR A 17 1.46 25.83 -0.43
N SER A 18 1.43 26.60 -1.52
CA SER A 18 0.40 27.61 -1.80
C SER A 18 -0.51 27.25 -2.97
N VAL A 19 -0.35 26.04 -3.53
CA VAL A 19 -1.14 25.58 -4.67
C VAL A 19 -2.64 25.56 -4.33
N PRO A 20 -3.48 26.26 -5.10
CA PRO A 20 -4.93 26.26 -4.86
C PRO A 20 -5.52 24.86 -4.87
N GLY A 21 -6.33 24.55 -3.86
CA GLY A 21 -7.01 23.26 -3.72
C GLY A 21 -6.15 22.14 -3.14
N MET A 22 -4.85 22.35 -2.91
CA MET A 22 -3.98 21.38 -2.24
C MET A 22 -4.45 21.12 -0.80
N ILE A 23 -4.36 19.86 -0.36
CA ILE A 23 -4.58 19.52 1.04
C ILE A 23 -3.56 20.30 1.89
N PRO A 24 -3.98 21.00 2.96
CA PRO A 24 -3.06 21.70 3.85
C PRO A 24 -1.95 20.77 4.35
N TRP A 25 -0.70 21.20 4.19
CA TRP A 25 0.47 20.38 4.50
C TRP A 25 0.52 19.97 5.98
N GLU A 26 -0.03 20.79 6.87
CA GLU A 26 -0.15 20.52 8.30
C GLU A 26 -0.99 19.26 8.56
N ILE A 27 -2.09 19.08 7.80
CA ILE A 27 -2.97 17.89 7.91
C ILE A 27 -2.21 16.65 7.47
N VAL A 28 -1.44 16.75 6.39
CA VAL A 28 -0.69 15.62 5.84
C VAL A 28 0.46 15.23 6.75
N VAL A 29 1.20 16.20 7.29
CA VAL A 29 2.24 15.95 8.31
C VAL A 29 1.61 15.33 9.56
N ALA A 30 0.48 15.85 10.03
CA ALA A 30 -0.23 15.27 11.16
C ALA A 30 -0.64 13.81 10.88
N TYR A 31 -1.12 13.49 9.68
CA TYR A 31 -1.42 12.11 9.28
C TYR A 31 -0.17 11.22 9.35
N PHE A 32 0.94 11.63 8.74
CA PHE A 32 2.16 10.83 8.68
C PHE A 32 2.88 10.67 10.02
N ILE A 33 2.56 11.48 11.02
CA ILE A 33 3.06 11.35 12.39
C ILE A 33 2.08 10.56 13.25
N LEU A 34 0.82 11.03 13.34
CA LEU A 34 -0.16 10.49 14.28
C LEU A 34 -0.64 9.09 13.87
N THR A 35 -0.82 8.82 12.59
CA THR A 35 -1.38 7.53 12.15
C THR A 35 -0.42 6.38 12.44
N PRO A 36 0.88 6.45 12.08
CA PRO A 36 1.84 5.42 12.48
C PRO A 36 1.98 5.28 14.00
N LEU A 37 1.96 6.40 14.75
CA LEU A 37 2.01 6.36 16.21
C LEU A 37 0.80 5.62 16.81
N VAL A 38 -0.40 5.84 16.29
CA VAL A 38 -1.61 5.14 16.73
C VAL A 38 -1.54 3.67 16.34
N VAL A 39 -1.25 3.36 15.07
CA VAL A 39 -1.22 1.99 14.55
C VAL A 39 -0.16 1.16 15.30
N TYR A 40 1.08 1.62 15.37
CA TYR A 40 2.15 0.89 16.06
C TYR A 40 2.10 1.03 17.59
N GLY A 41 1.43 2.05 18.12
CA GLY A 41 1.11 2.14 19.54
C GLY A 41 0.09 1.06 19.97
N LEU A 42 -0.95 0.85 19.16
CA LEU A 42 -1.93 -0.21 19.35
C LEU A 42 -1.33 -1.61 19.14
N SER A 43 -0.40 -1.75 18.18
CA SER A 43 0.25 -3.04 17.92
C SER A 43 0.94 -3.60 19.16
N ARG A 44 1.65 -2.76 19.92
CA ARG A 44 2.32 -3.16 21.18
C ARG A 44 1.37 -3.76 22.22
N ARG A 45 0.08 -3.38 22.19
CA ARG A 45 -0.95 -3.87 23.11
C ARG A 45 -1.68 -5.10 22.57
N LEU A 46 -1.95 -5.11 21.27
CA LEU A 46 -2.84 -6.10 20.64
C LEU A 46 -2.09 -7.29 20.02
N VAL A 47 -0.87 -7.08 19.54
CA VAL A 47 -0.07 -8.09 18.83
C VAL A 47 1.38 -8.01 19.30
N LYS A 48 1.76 -8.92 20.19
CA LYS A 48 3.15 -9.03 20.64
C LYS A 48 3.89 -10.05 19.77
N SER A 49 4.50 -9.58 18.69
CA SER A 49 5.29 -10.42 17.80
C SER A 49 6.60 -9.73 17.41
N SER A 50 7.68 -10.52 17.37
CA SER A 50 8.98 -10.09 16.86
C SER A 50 9.21 -10.69 15.49
N PHE A 51 9.85 -9.94 14.60
CA PHE A 51 10.32 -10.47 13.34
C PHE A 51 11.41 -11.52 13.55
N THR A 52 11.34 -12.58 12.76
CA THR A 52 12.33 -13.63 12.63
C THR A 52 13.07 -13.43 11.32
N THR A 53 14.22 -14.10 11.15
CA THR A 53 15.00 -14.01 9.91
C THR A 53 14.20 -14.37 8.67
N ILE A 54 13.35 -15.42 8.74
CA ILE A 54 12.54 -15.84 7.60
C ILE A 54 11.49 -14.80 7.22
N ASP A 55 10.99 -14.02 8.18
CA ASP A 55 10.05 -12.94 7.89
C ASP A 55 10.72 -11.84 7.06
N PHE A 56 11.95 -11.45 7.41
CA PHE A 56 12.72 -10.47 6.62
C PHE A 56 13.01 -10.99 5.22
N VAL A 57 13.25 -12.30 5.07
CA VAL A 57 13.40 -12.93 3.76
C VAL A 57 12.11 -12.80 2.94
N TYR A 58 10.94 -13.14 3.49
CA TYR A 58 9.67 -12.99 2.79
C TYR A 58 9.35 -11.54 2.43
N ILE A 59 9.61 -10.61 3.34
CA ILE A 59 9.44 -9.16 3.11
C ILE A 59 10.34 -8.67 1.97
N SER A 60 11.62 -9.06 1.98
CA SER A 60 12.59 -8.62 0.97
C SER A 60 12.28 -9.19 -0.41
N ILE A 61 11.98 -10.49 -0.46
CA ILE A 61 11.56 -11.18 -1.68
C ILE A 61 10.27 -10.54 -2.21
N GLY A 62 9.30 -10.30 -1.33
CA GLY A 62 8.04 -9.64 -1.64
C GLY A 62 8.24 -8.27 -2.31
N GLY A 63 8.98 -7.38 -1.65
CA GLY A 63 9.28 -6.05 -2.18
C GLY A 63 9.99 -6.10 -3.54
N ALA A 64 10.97 -6.99 -3.70
CA ALA A 64 11.67 -7.16 -4.97
C ALA A 64 10.75 -7.69 -6.09
N PHE A 65 9.92 -8.70 -5.81
CA PHE A 65 8.95 -9.21 -6.78
C PHE A 65 7.90 -8.18 -7.15
N SER A 66 7.49 -7.32 -6.22
CA SER A 66 6.59 -6.20 -6.51
C SER A 66 7.20 -5.24 -7.53
N VAL A 67 8.50 -4.91 -7.45
CA VAL A 67 9.19 -4.10 -8.46
C VAL A 67 9.20 -4.80 -9.82
N VAL A 68 9.56 -6.08 -9.83
CA VAL A 68 9.58 -6.88 -11.07
C VAL A 68 8.19 -6.90 -11.73
N TRP A 69 7.16 -7.11 -10.91
CA TRP A 69 5.79 -7.11 -11.41
C TRP A 69 5.41 -5.75 -11.96
N GLU A 70 5.51 -4.68 -11.17
CA GLU A 70 4.93 -3.39 -11.54
C GLU A 70 5.57 -2.81 -12.80
N PHE A 71 6.90 -2.82 -12.85
CA PHE A 71 7.64 -2.12 -13.91
C PHE A 71 7.93 -2.95 -15.15
N TYR A 72 7.95 -4.28 -15.04
CA TYR A 72 8.25 -5.14 -16.19
C TYR A 72 7.01 -5.91 -16.65
N VAL A 73 6.44 -6.75 -15.77
CA VAL A 73 5.34 -7.66 -16.16
C VAL A 73 4.04 -6.90 -16.37
N GLY A 74 3.58 -6.17 -15.35
CA GLY A 74 2.36 -5.39 -15.37
C GLY A 74 2.42 -4.28 -16.41
N SER A 75 3.55 -3.58 -16.52
CA SER A 75 3.77 -2.57 -17.56
C SER A 75 3.74 -3.13 -18.98
N PHE A 76 4.22 -4.36 -19.19
CA PHE A 76 4.10 -5.05 -20.47
C PHE A 76 2.65 -5.47 -20.74
N ILE A 77 1.98 -6.11 -19.79
CA ILE A 77 0.59 -6.58 -19.92
C ILE A 77 -0.35 -5.39 -20.15
N ALA A 78 -0.15 -4.27 -19.45
CA ALA A 78 -0.97 -3.07 -19.57
C ALA A 78 -1.03 -2.51 -20.99
N ARG A 79 -0.03 -2.77 -21.85
CA ARG A 79 -0.05 -2.37 -23.26
C ARG A 79 -1.15 -3.05 -24.08
N PHE A 80 -1.68 -4.17 -23.59
CA PHE A 80 -2.75 -4.92 -24.26
C PHE A 80 -4.15 -4.58 -23.73
N PHE A 81 -4.25 -3.69 -22.74
CA PHE A 81 -5.52 -3.26 -22.17
C PHE A 81 -5.69 -1.75 -22.32
N PRO A 82 -6.91 -1.24 -22.46
CA PRO A 82 -7.16 0.19 -22.45
C PRO A 82 -6.80 0.76 -21.06
N SER A 83 -6.02 1.85 -21.05
CA SER A 83 -5.75 2.60 -19.83
C SER A 83 -7.07 3.09 -19.25
N SER A 84 -7.35 2.70 -18.01
CA SER A 84 -8.55 3.14 -17.30
C SER A 84 -8.27 3.26 -15.80
N PRO A 85 -8.94 4.19 -15.09
CA PRO A 85 -8.82 4.31 -13.62
C PRO A 85 -9.30 3.06 -12.88
N PHE A 86 -10.05 2.19 -13.56
CA PHE A 86 -10.56 0.94 -13.02
C PHE A 86 -9.53 -0.19 -13.05
N LEU A 87 -8.46 -0.10 -13.87
CA LEU A 87 -7.53 -1.20 -14.14
C LEU A 87 -6.07 -0.74 -13.99
N GLY A 88 -5.47 -0.99 -12.82
CA GLY A 88 -4.06 -0.73 -12.57
C GLY A 88 -3.22 -2.01 -12.56
N ILE A 89 -2.98 -2.67 -13.69
CA ILE A 89 -2.37 -4.02 -13.74
C ILE A 89 -1.03 -4.13 -12.99
N GLY A 90 -0.17 -3.12 -13.10
CA GLY A 90 1.08 -3.04 -12.34
C GLY A 90 0.82 -2.99 -10.84
N PHE A 91 0.01 -2.03 -10.41
CA PHE A 91 -0.38 -1.87 -9.01
C PHE A 91 -1.10 -3.12 -8.44
N TRP A 92 -1.97 -3.75 -9.22
CA TRP A 92 -2.75 -4.90 -8.83
C TRP A 92 -1.89 -6.10 -8.48
N GLY A 93 -0.88 -6.42 -9.28
CA GLY A 93 0.02 -7.51 -8.91
C GLY A 93 0.94 -7.14 -7.76
N ARG A 94 1.35 -5.87 -7.62
CA ARG A 94 2.04 -5.41 -6.40
C ARG A 94 1.17 -5.69 -5.17
N LEU A 95 -0.09 -5.24 -5.17
CA LEU A 95 -1.05 -5.48 -4.08
C LEU A 95 -1.22 -6.98 -3.82
N PHE A 96 -1.42 -7.78 -4.85
CA PHE A 96 -1.56 -9.24 -4.75
C PHE A 96 -0.35 -9.90 -4.07
N ILE A 97 0.88 -9.54 -4.49
CA ILE A 97 2.13 -10.05 -3.89
C ILE A 97 2.25 -9.62 -2.43
N LEU A 98 1.96 -8.35 -2.13
CA LEU A 98 2.04 -7.83 -0.75
C LEU A 98 1.06 -8.55 0.18
N LEU A 99 -0.14 -8.92 -0.29
CA LEU A 99 -1.09 -9.70 0.52
C LEU A 99 -0.59 -11.12 0.80
N ILE A 100 0.12 -11.76 -0.15
CA ILE A 100 0.77 -13.04 0.09
C ILE A 100 1.84 -12.88 1.18
N VAL A 101 2.70 -11.86 1.09
CA VAL A 101 3.74 -11.59 2.09
C VAL A 101 3.14 -11.31 3.47
N ALA A 102 2.10 -10.47 3.52
CA ALA A 102 1.36 -10.17 4.73
C ALA A 102 0.75 -11.43 5.36
N SER A 103 0.25 -12.35 4.53
CA SER A 103 -0.33 -13.63 4.97
C SER A 103 0.70 -14.63 5.51
N LEU A 104 1.93 -14.59 4.99
CA LEU A 104 3.04 -15.43 5.47
C LEU A 104 3.53 -14.94 6.83
N VAL A 105 3.80 -13.64 6.92
CA VAL A 105 4.45 -13.07 8.11
C VAL A 105 3.45 -12.76 9.23
N ARG A 106 2.32 -12.10 8.91
CA ARG A 106 1.23 -11.75 9.85
C ARG A 106 1.66 -10.92 11.06
N LYS A 107 2.69 -10.08 10.90
CA LYS A 107 3.22 -9.20 11.96
C LYS A 107 3.02 -7.74 11.58
N PRO A 108 2.69 -6.86 12.55
CA PRO A 108 2.64 -5.43 12.29
C PRO A 108 4.01 -4.91 11.84
N GLY A 109 4.05 -4.16 10.75
CA GLY A 109 5.27 -3.62 10.13
C GLY A 109 5.62 -4.27 8.80
N VAL A 110 4.97 -5.39 8.45
CA VAL A 110 5.22 -6.12 7.19
C VAL A 110 4.87 -5.27 5.98
N GLY A 111 3.72 -4.59 6.01
CA GLY A 111 3.29 -3.75 4.89
C GLY A 111 4.26 -2.60 4.68
N ALA A 112 4.54 -1.85 5.76
CA ALA A 112 5.46 -0.72 5.71
C ALA A 112 6.89 -1.12 5.28
N MET A 113 7.44 -2.22 5.82
CA MET A 113 8.77 -2.68 5.44
C MET A 113 8.83 -3.19 3.99
N SER A 114 7.82 -3.95 3.55
CA SER A 114 7.79 -4.46 2.18
C SER A 114 7.74 -3.32 1.17
N LEU A 115 6.96 -2.28 1.47
CA LEU A 115 6.87 -1.10 0.62
C LEU A 115 8.09 -0.19 0.71
N THR A 116 8.74 -0.11 1.87
CA THR A 116 10.05 0.56 1.99
C THR A 116 11.08 -0.10 1.06
N ILE A 117 11.16 -1.43 1.04
CA ILE A 117 12.07 -2.17 0.16
C ILE A 117 11.66 -2.00 -1.30
N TYR A 118 10.36 -2.10 -1.60
CA TYR A 118 9.83 -1.83 -2.93
C TYR A 118 10.26 -0.45 -3.43
N THR A 119 10.03 0.61 -2.65
CA THR A 119 10.39 1.99 -3.03
C THR A 119 11.90 2.13 -3.24
N LEU A 120 12.72 1.56 -2.34
CA LEU A 120 14.18 1.58 -2.50
C LEU A 120 14.62 0.97 -3.83
N LEU A 121 14.09 -0.20 -4.17
CA LEU A 121 14.45 -0.92 -5.39
C LEU A 121 13.84 -0.26 -6.64
N ALA A 122 12.60 0.24 -6.55
CA ALA A 122 11.97 1.00 -7.62
C ALA A 122 12.78 2.27 -7.94
N ASP A 123 13.25 2.99 -6.92
CA ASP A 123 14.08 4.16 -7.09
C ASP A 123 15.45 3.82 -7.67
N LEU A 124 16.06 2.72 -7.22
CA LEU A 124 17.37 2.28 -7.73
C LEU A 124 17.33 1.90 -9.21
N PHE A 125 16.24 1.28 -9.68
CA PHE A 125 16.16 0.71 -11.03
C PHE A 125 15.27 1.49 -12.01
N HIS A 126 14.37 2.36 -11.55
CA HIS A 126 13.38 3.02 -12.41
C HIS A 126 13.30 4.54 -12.21
N TYR A 127 13.20 5.02 -10.97
CA TYR A 127 12.89 6.44 -10.73
C TYR A 127 14.10 7.35 -10.47
N GLY A 128 15.28 6.78 -10.17
CA GLY A 128 16.52 7.55 -10.03
C GLY A 128 16.55 8.48 -8.82
N PHE A 129 15.90 8.09 -7.71
CA PHE A 129 15.87 8.80 -6.42
C PHE A 129 15.18 10.19 -6.43
N ALA A 130 14.50 10.59 -7.50
CA ALA A 130 13.79 11.87 -7.56
C ALA A 130 12.61 11.93 -6.56
N GLY A 131 12.42 13.05 -5.86
CA GLY A 131 11.32 13.21 -4.90
C GLY A 131 11.48 12.46 -3.57
N GLN A 132 12.61 11.79 -3.35
CA GLN A 132 12.95 11.24 -2.04
C GLN A 132 13.26 12.34 -1.01
N PRO A 133 12.96 12.13 0.29
CA PRO A 133 12.48 10.90 0.93
C PRO A 133 10.94 10.74 0.97
N LEU A 134 10.18 11.64 0.32
CA LEU A 134 8.71 11.67 0.47
C LEU A 134 8.05 10.38 0.00
N TYR A 135 8.52 9.76 -1.09
CA TYR A 135 7.94 8.52 -1.60
C TYR A 135 8.09 7.33 -0.65
N PHE A 136 9.16 7.25 0.14
CA PHE A 136 9.30 6.22 1.17
C PHE A 136 8.24 6.35 2.25
N ILE A 137 8.06 7.58 2.75
CA ILE A 137 7.07 7.88 3.79
C ILE A 137 5.67 7.63 3.22
N TYR A 138 5.41 8.08 2.01
CA TYR A 138 4.15 7.87 1.30
C TYR A 138 3.82 6.39 1.18
N GLU A 139 4.66 5.58 0.54
CA GLU A 139 4.36 4.16 0.30
C GLU A 139 4.26 3.37 1.62
N ALA A 140 5.22 3.56 2.52
CA ALA A 140 5.27 2.82 3.77
C ALA A 140 4.12 3.20 4.72
N PHE A 141 3.78 4.49 4.85
CA PHE A 141 2.81 4.98 5.83
C PHE A 141 1.42 5.29 5.26
N THR A 142 1.17 4.98 3.98
CA THR A 142 -0.19 4.88 3.42
C THR A 142 -0.54 3.42 3.14
N TYR A 143 -0.19 2.90 1.96
CA TYR A 143 -0.44 1.53 1.54
C TYR A 143 0.07 0.50 2.55
N GLY A 144 1.31 0.66 3.03
CA GLY A 144 1.92 -0.29 3.97
C GLY A 144 1.24 -0.29 5.33
N LEU A 145 0.91 0.91 5.81
CA LEU A 145 0.19 1.09 7.05
C LEU A 145 -1.21 0.49 7.02
N PHE A 146 -1.91 0.55 5.86
CA PHE A 146 -3.23 -0.05 5.73
C PHE A 146 -3.21 -1.56 5.88
N ILE A 147 -2.23 -2.22 5.27
CA ILE A 147 -2.00 -3.67 5.48
C ILE A 147 -1.72 -3.94 6.97
N ASP A 148 -0.82 -3.17 7.57
CA ASP A 148 -0.45 -3.34 8.98
C ASP A 148 -1.64 -3.10 9.93
N ALA A 149 -2.48 -2.11 9.64
CA ALA A 149 -3.67 -1.79 10.40
C ALA A 149 -4.67 -2.96 10.40
N VAL A 150 -4.87 -3.62 9.26
CA VAL A 150 -5.73 -4.80 9.17
C VAL A 150 -5.11 -6.00 9.89
N ILE A 151 -3.78 -6.19 9.83
CA ILE A 151 -3.08 -7.19 10.65
C ILE A 151 -3.33 -6.95 12.15
N ILE A 152 -3.27 -5.70 12.60
CA ILE A 152 -3.51 -5.36 14.01
C ILE A 152 -4.98 -5.54 14.39
N ALA A 153 -5.91 -5.13 13.53
CA ALA A 153 -7.35 -5.29 13.74
C ALA A 153 -7.73 -6.78 13.85
N THR A 154 -7.09 -7.63 13.06
CA THR A 154 -7.24 -9.10 13.11
C THR A 154 -6.37 -9.76 14.19
N ARG A 155 -5.65 -8.96 15.00
CA ARG A 155 -4.75 -9.42 16.08
C ARG A 155 -3.70 -10.43 15.61
N GLY A 156 -3.16 -10.25 14.40
CA GLY A 156 -2.17 -11.14 13.79
C GLY A 156 -2.76 -12.44 13.22
N ASN A 157 -4.09 -12.55 13.14
CA ASN A 157 -4.79 -13.68 12.50
C ASN A 157 -5.29 -13.33 11.09
N LEU A 158 -4.50 -12.58 10.33
CA LEU A 158 -4.83 -12.18 8.96
C LEU A 158 -5.19 -13.40 8.10
N PHE A 159 -6.29 -13.29 7.36
CA PHE A 159 -6.90 -14.31 6.49
C PHE A 159 -7.25 -15.61 7.20
N ASN A 160 -7.44 -15.53 8.51
CA ASN A 160 -7.96 -16.60 9.34
C ASN A 160 -7.18 -17.93 9.19
N ILE A 161 -5.86 -17.85 8.97
CA ILE A 161 -5.02 -19.01 8.61
C ILE A 161 -4.98 -20.07 9.73
N ARG A 162 -5.00 -19.64 11.00
CA ARG A 162 -4.83 -20.52 12.18
C ARG A 162 -6.00 -21.48 12.47
N TYR A 163 -7.13 -21.37 11.77
CA TYR A 163 -8.25 -22.29 12.00
C TYR A 163 -8.07 -23.60 11.21
N SER A 164 -8.20 -24.72 11.94
CA SER A 164 -8.17 -26.08 11.42
C SER A 164 -9.39 -26.38 10.53
N ASP A 165 -9.19 -27.20 9.50
CA ASP A 165 -10.24 -27.58 8.53
C ASP A 165 -11.21 -28.66 9.05
N SER A 166 -11.01 -29.13 10.29
CA SER A 166 -11.86 -30.12 10.96
C SER A 166 -13.20 -29.57 11.46
N ILE A 167 -13.56 -28.34 11.09
CA ILE A 167 -14.74 -27.63 11.61
C ILE A 167 -15.89 -27.73 10.59
N GLY A 168 -17.11 -27.97 11.08
CA GLY A 168 -18.32 -28.19 10.27
C GLY A 168 -18.64 -27.10 9.23
N THR A 169 -19.49 -27.44 8.27
CA THR A 169 -19.76 -26.69 7.02
C THR A 169 -20.11 -25.21 7.22
N SER A 170 -20.86 -24.86 8.28
CA SER A 170 -21.23 -23.47 8.59
C SER A 170 -20.02 -22.58 8.93
N LEU A 171 -19.00 -23.11 9.61
CA LEU A 171 -17.79 -22.36 9.95
C LEU A 171 -16.86 -22.19 8.74
N LYS A 172 -16.89 -23.11 7.77
CA LYS A 172 -16.15 -22.96 6.51
C LYS A 172 -16.65 -21.76 5.70
N ILE A 173 -17.97 -21.56 5.60
CA ILE A 173 -18.54 -20.41 4.89
C ILE A 173 -18.16 -19.10 5.59
N LYS A 174 -18.33 -19.03 6.91
CA LYS A 174 -17.94 -17.83 7.70
C LYS A 174 -16.47 -17.46 7.49
N ARG A 175 -15.60 -18.47 7.39
CA ARG A 175 -14.17 -18.26 7.13
C ARG A 175 -13.91 -17.68 5.74
N VAL A 176 -14.49 -18.27 4.70
CA VAL A 176 -14.33 -17.80 3.30
C VAL A 176 -14.80 -16.35 3.19
N VAL A 177 -15.93 -16.03 3.81
CA VAL A 177 -16.46 -14.66 3.84
C VAL A 177 -15.51 -13.72 4.58
N LEU A 178 -14.96 -14.12 5.72
CA LEU A 178 -14.03 -13.27 6.48
C LEU A 178 -12.74 -12.97 5.69
N ILE A 179 -12.17 -13.97 5.00
CA ILE A 179 -10.98 -13.79 4.17
C ILE A 179 -11.26 -12.79 3.04
N ALA A 180 -12.41 -12.94 2.37
CA ALA A 180 -12.83 -12.02 1.33
C ALA A 180 -13.03 -10.61 1.88
N ILE A 181 -13.65 -10.45 3.05
CA ILE A 181 -13.86 -9.15 3.68
C ILE A 181 -12.53 -8.49 4.04
N GLU A 182 -11.62 -9.20 4.70
CA GLU A 182 -10.30 -8.65 5.06
C GLU A 182 -9.50 -8.24 3.82
N GLY A 183 -9.50 -9.07 2.77
CA GLY A 183 -8.86 -8.75 1.49
C GLY A 183 -9.50 -7.53 0.81
N ALA A 184 -10.83 -7.47 0.76
CA ALA A 184 -11.57 -6.35 0.19
C ALA A 184 -11.30 -5.05 0.94
N ILE A 185 -11.26 -5.09 2.28
CA ILE A 185 -10.94 -3.91 3.11
C ILE A 185 -9.56 -3.38 2.77
N ILE A 186 -8.54 -4.26 2.67
CA ILE A 186 -7.19 -3.80 2.30
C ILE A 186 -7.21 -3.20 0.89
N GLY A 187 -7.85 -3.86 -0.08
CA GLY A 187 -8.00 -3.33 -1.44
C GLY A 187 -8.67 -1.95 -1.48
N ILE A 188 -9.78 -1.78 -0.77
CA ILE A 188 -10.49 -0.49 -0.68
C ILE A 188 -9.62 0.59 -0.03
N LEU A 189 -8.89 0.26 1.03
CA LEU A 189 -7.97 1.22 1.65
C LEU A 189 -6.86 1.61 0.67
N CYS A 190 -6.36 0.68 -0.12
CA CYS A 190 -5.37 0.90 -1.15
C CYS A 190 -5.85 1.75 -2.34
N ALA A 191 -7.16 2.01 -2.50
CA ALA A 191 -7.69 2.95 -3.48
C ALA A 191 -7.49 4.44 -3.08
N ILE A 192 -7.10 4.71 -1.83
CA ILE A 192 -7.00 6.06 -1.26
C ILE A 192 -5.68 6.78 -1.59
N PRO A 193 -4.49 6.15 -1.49
CA PRO A 193 -3.26 6.93 -1.44
C PRO A 193 -2.94 7.72 -2.70
N ASP A 194 -3.09 7.12 -3.88
CA ASP A 194 -2.75 7.80 -5.12
C ASP A 194 -3.70 9.00 -5.40
N PRO A 195 -5.04 8.84 -5.38
CA PRO A 195 -5.91 9.99 -5.59
C PRO A 195 -5.82 11.05 -4.48
N ILE A 196 -5.80 10.66 -3.20
CA ILE A 196 -5.87 11.63 -2.09
C ILE A 196 -4.51 12.22 -1.75
N PHE A 197 -3.53 11.37 -1.44
CA PHE A 197 -2.24 11.83 -0.95
C PHE A 197 -1.30 12.20 -2.10
N TYR A 198 -1.30 11.47 -3.22
CA TYR A 198 -0.45 11.83 -4.35
C TYR A 198 -1.04 13.00 -5.14
N LEU A 199 -2.23 12.86 -5.74
CA LEU A 199 -2.81 13.94 -6.56
C LEU A 199 -3.26 15.16 -5.74
N GLY A 200 -3.78 14.95 -4.52
CA GLY A 200 -4.25 16.04 -3.66
C GLY A 200 -3.15 16.78 -2.89
N PHE A 201 -1.95 16.21 -2.76
CA PHE A 201 -0.86 16.80 -1.97
C PHE A 201 0.54 16.66 -2.57
N LEU A 202 1.07 15.45 -2.75
CA LEU A 202 2.48 15.27 -3.13
C LEU A 202 2.79 15.80 -4.52
N ASN A 203 1.94 15.53 -5.51
CA ASN A 203 2.13 16.02 -6.87
C ASN A 203 2.07 17.57 -6.94
N PRO A 204 1.09 18.25 -6.31
CA PRO A 204 1.13 19.71 -6.11
C PRO A 204 2.39 20.20 -5.39
N LEU A 205 2.77 19.58 -4.28
CA LEU A 205 3.92 20.02 -3.47
C LEU A 205 5.25 19.86 -4.22
N ILE A 206 5.46 18.72 -4.87
CA ILE A 206 6.70 18.37 -5.55
C ILE A 206 6.80 19.07 -6.91
N HIS A 207 5.70 19.11 -7.67
CA HIS A 207 5.73 19.53 -9.07
C HIS A 207 4.96 20.83 -9.36
N GLY A 208 4.22 21.39 -8.40
CA GLY A 208 3.33 22.53 -8.62
C GLY A 208 2.12 22.17 -9.48
N ALA A 209 1.69 20.91 -9.45
CA ALA A 209 0.55 20.43 -10.23
C ALA A 209 -0.78 20.99 -9.70
N ILE A 210 -1.71 21.27 -10.61
CA ILE A 210 -3.04 21.79 -10.26
C ILE A 210 -3.89 20.65 -9.67
N VAL A 211 -4.57 20.94 -8.56
CA VAL A 211 -5.49 19.99 -7.93
C VAL A 211 -6.87 20.04 -8.57
N ASN A 212 -7.36 18.87 -9.00
CA ASN A 212 -8.72 18.70 -9.48
C ASN A 212 -9.47 17.70 -8.59
N TRP A 213 -10.29 18.23 -7.67
CA TRP A 213 -11.07 17.43 -6.74
C TRP A 213 -12.13 16.54 -7.42
N ALA A 214 -12.63 16.92 -8.59
CA ALA A 214 -13.56 16.07 -9.34
C ALA A 214 -12.86 14.82 -9.88
N THR A 215 -11.64 14.97 -10.41
CA THR A 215 -10.79 13.85 -10.82
C THR A 215 -10.43 12.96 -9.64
N ILE A 216 -10.01 13.55 -8.52
CA ILE A 216 -9.67 12.80 -7.30
C ILE A 216 -10.85 11.96 -6.81
N GLN A 217 -12.05 12.56 -6.70
CA GLN A 217 -13.25 11.84 -6.28
C GLN A 217 -13.62 10.70 -7.24
N PHE A 218 -13.51 10.97 -8.54
CA PHE A 218 -13.77 9.95 -9.56
C PHE A 218 -12.78 8.79 -9.46
N ASP A 219 -11.49 9.08 -9.35
CA ASP A 219 -10.44 8.06 -9.33
C ASP A 219 -10.53 7.18 -8.08
N VAL A 220 -10.87 7.73 -6.91
CA VAL A 220 -11.16 6.92 -5.70
C VAL A 220 -12.33 5.97 -5.95
N LEU A 221 -13.44 6.48 -6.48
CA LEU A 221 -14.64 5.66 -6.68
C LEU A 221 -14.43 4.61 -7.78
N ALA A 222 -13.63 4.94 -8.80
CA ALA A 222 -13.36 4.07 -9.93
C ALA A 222 -12.37 2.94 -9.59
N SER A 223 -11.36 3.18 -8.74
CA SER A 223 -10.37 2.16 -8.37
C SER A 223 -10.92 1.15 -7.34
N VAL A 224 -11.84 1.58 -6.47
CA VAL A 224 -12.41 0.75 -5.39
C VAL A 224 -12.88 -0.64 -5.83
N PRO A 225 -13.71 -0.82 -6.88
CA PRO A 225 -14.17 -2.15 -7.27
C PRO A 225 -13.02 -3.07 -7.70
N GLY A 226 -12.09 -2.54 -8.49
CA GLY A 226 -10.94 -3.27 -8.99
C GLY A 226 -10.00 -3.71 -7.87
N ASP A 227 -9.63 -2.77 -7.02
CA ASP A 227 -8.71 -3.01 -5.91
C ASP A 227 -9.32 -3.93 -4.86
N ALA A 228 -10.63 -3.84 -4.60
CA ALA A 228 -11.35 -4.77 -3.74
C ALA A 228 -11.30 -6.21 -4.30
N ILE A 229 -11.54 -6.39 -5.60
CA ILE A 229 -11.47 -7.72 -6.25
C ILE A 229 -10.07 -8.30 -6.13
N VAL A 230 -9.04 -7.50 -6.45
CA VAL A 230 -7.64 -7.94 -6.34
C VAL A 230 -7.27 -8.24 -4.90
N GLY A 231 -7.75 -7.43 -3.95
CA GLY A 231 -7.59 -7.65 -2.52
C GLY A 231 -8.17 -8.99 -2.07
N ILE A 232 -9.38 -9.33 -2.51
CA ILE A 232 -10.01 -10.64 -2.26
C ILE A 232 -9.17 -11.78 -2.85
N LEU A 233 -8.74 -11.65 -4.11
CA LEU A 233 -7.93 -12.68 -4.78
C LEU A 233 -6.58 -12.88 -4.08
N GLY A 234 -5.91 -11.80 -3.70
CA GLY A 234 -4.65 -11.82 -2.95
C GLY A 234 -4.81 -12.43 -1.57
N ALA A 235 -5.93 -12.17 -0.88
CA ALA A 235 -6.23 -12.79 0.40
C ALA A 235 -6.40 -14.31 0.31
N PHE A 236 -7.15 -14.80 -0.69
CA PHE A 236 -7.29 -16.25 -0.92
C PHE A 236 -5.98 -16.91 -1.35
N ALA A 237 -5.22 -16.26 -2.23
CA ALA A 237 -3.93 -16.76 -2.66
C ALA A 237 -2.96 -16.83 -1.47
N GLY A 238 -2.84 -15.76 -0.69
CA GLY A 238 -2.00 -15.70 0.50
C GLY A 238 -2.35 -16.79 1.51
N GLN A 239 -3.64 -16.98 1.81
CA GLN A 239 -4.08 -18.05 2.70
C GLN A 239 -3.65 -19.44 2.21
N ARG A 240 -3.76 -19.72 0.90
CA ARG A 240 -3.36 -21.01 0.32
C ARG A 240 -1.84 -21.20 0.37
N VAL A 241 -1.07 -20.17 0.03
CA VAL A 241 0.40 -20.22 0.09
C VAL A 241 0.87 -20.42 1.52
N ALA A 242 0.34 -19.66 2.49
CA ALA A 242 0.71 -19.81 3.89
C ALA A 242 0.48 -21.25 4.40
N ARG A 243 -0.67 -21.84 4.07
CA ARG A 243 -0.97 -23.24 4.42
C ARG A 243 -0.02 -24.24 3.77
N ALA A 244 0.33 -24.03 2.50
CA ALA A 244 1.24 -24.92 1.78
C ALA A 244 2.66 -24.92 2.36
N VAL A 245 3.08 -23.79 2.93
CA VAL A 245 4.42 -23.62 3.53
C VAL A 245 4.42 -23.95 5.04
N GLY A 246 3.29 -24.36 5.61
CA GLY A 246 3.19 -24.84 7.00
C GLY A 246 2.94 -23.75 8.06
N HIS A 247 2.33 -22.62 7.66
CA HIS A 247 2.00 -21.49 8.55
C HIS A 247 0.57 -21.47 9.11
#